data_AF-A0A655FNJ1-F1
#
_entry.id   AF-A0A655FNJ1-F1
#
_cell.length_a   1.000
_cell.length_b   1.000
_cell.length_c   1.000
_cell.angle_alpha   90.00
_cell.angle_beta   90.00
_cell.angle_gamma   90.00
#
_symmetry.space_group_name_H-M   'P 1'
#
loop_
_entity.id
_entity.type
_entity.pdbx_description
1 polymer ?
#
loop_
_entity_poly.entity_id
_entity_poly.type
_entity_poly.pdbx_seq_one_letter_code
_entity_poly.pdbx_strand_id
1 'polypeptide(L)' 'MAASVWPMIAANRVRPVIGTRLPIQQAAQAHELMLSGKTFGKILLTV' A
#
# COMPACT_ATOMS: atom_id res chain seq x y z
N MET A 1 17.43 -11.10 -14.79
CA MET A 1 15.97 -10.88 -14.63
C MET A 1 15.67 -10.92 -13.14
N ALA A 2 15.06 -9.89 -12.56
CA ALA A 2 14.70 -9.91 -11.13
C ALA A 2 13.59 -10.94 -10.88
N ALA A 3 13.67 -11.67 -9.77
CA ALA A 3 12.63 -12.61 -9.38
C ALA A 3 11.28 -11.90 -9.17
N SER A 4 10.19 -12.50 -9.64
CA SER A 4 8.85 -11.95 -9.45
C SER A 4 8.42 -12.08 -7.99
N VAL A 5 7.90 -11.00 -7.40
CA VAL A 5 7.38 -10.98 -6.03
C VAL A 5 6.02 -11.67 -5.91
N TRP A 6 5.29 -11.82 -7.02
CA TRP A 6 3.91 -12.34 -7.01
C TRP A 6 3.80 -13.78 -6.48
N PRO A 7 4.65 -14.75 -6.89
CA PRO A 7 4.63 -16.09 -6.30
C PRO A 7 4.87 -16.10 -4.79
N MET A 8 5.67 -15.16 -4.26
CA MET A 8 5.94 -15.08 -2.83
C MET A 8 4.74 -14.58 -2.04
N ILE A 9 3.97 -13.64 -2.61
CA ILE A 9 2.70 -13.17 -2.03
C ILE A 9 1.67 -14.30 -2.04
N ALA A 10 1.51 -14.99 -3.18
CA ALA A 10 0.60 -16.13 -3.31
C ALA A 10 0.92 -17.26 -2.32
N ALA A 11 2.22 -17.52 -2.10
CA ALA A 11 2.70 -18.51 -1.14
C ALA A 11 2.71 -18.02 0.33
N ASN A 12 2.15 -16.85 0.63
CA ASN A 12 2.18 -16.21 1.97
C ASN A 12 3.59 -15.98 2.57
N ARG A 13 4.64 -16.05 1.75
CA ARG A 13 6.04 -15.79 2.15
C ARG A 13 6.35 -14.31 2.28
N VAL A 14 5.57 -13.45 1.60
CA VAL A 14 5.63 -11.99 1.67
C VAL A 14 4.25 -11.47 1.96
N ARG A 15 4.11 -10.62 2.98
CA ARG A 15 2.84 -9.98 3.35
C ARG A 15 2.97 -8.47 3.22
N PRO A 16 2.14 -7.79 2.41
CA PRO A 16 2.15 -6.33 2.35
C PRO A 16 1.67 -5.75 3.68
N VAL A 17 2.43 -4.81 4.23
CA VAL A 17 2.04 -4.05 5.42
C VAL A 17 1.18 -2.87 4.98
N ILE A 18 -0.07 -2.86 5.44
CA ILE A 18 -1.03 -1.81 5.11
C ILE A 18 -1.04 -0.82 6.28
N GLY A 19 -0.64 0.41 6.02
CA GLY A 19 -0.65 1.48 7.02
C GLY A 19 -2.01 2.16 7.14
N THR A 20 -2.68 2.37 6.00
CA THR A 20 -3.94 3.12 5.97
C THR A 20 -4.79 2.67 4.79
N ARG A 21 -6.12 2.72 4.97
CA ARG A 21 -7.12 2.52 3.93
C ARG A 21 -8.01 3.75 3.87
N LEU A 22 -8.25 4.27 2.67
CA LEU A 22 -9.11 5.42 2.44
C LEU A 22 -10.07 5.10 1.28
N PRO A 23 -11.32 5.58 1.29
CA PRO A 23 -12.17 5.57 0.10
C PRO A 23 -11.46 6.23 -1.09
N ILE A 24 -11.71 5.74 -2.31
CA ILE A 24 -11.07 6.25 -3.53
C ILE A 24 -11.35 7.74 -3.76
N GLN A 25 -12.47 8.24 -3.25
CA GLN A 25 -12.85 9.66 -3.27
C GLN A 25 -11.91 10.55 -2.44
N GLN A 26 -11.12 9.96 -1.53
CA GLN A 26 -10.17 10.65 -0.66
C GLN A 26 -8.72 10.58 -1.18
N ALA A 27 -8.52 10.39 -2.49
CA ALA A 27 -7.18 10.32 -3.08
C ALA A 27 -6.30 11.55 -2.76
N ALA A 28 -6.88 12.75 -2.67
CA ALA A 28 -6.15 13.96 -2.27
C ALA A 28 -5.56 13.83 -0.86
N GLN A 29 -6.37 13.39 0.11
CA GLN A 29 -5.92 13.13 1.48
C GLN A 29 -4.85 12.03 1.53
N ALA A 30 -4.98 10.99 0.70
CA ALA A 30 -3.97 9.94 0.59
C ALA A 30 -2.61 10.50 0.14
N HIS A 31 -2.61 11.42 -0.83
CA HIS A 31 -1.40 12.11 -1.29
C HIS A 31 -0.79 13.02 -0.22
N GLU A 32 -1.60 13.83 0.46
CA GLU A 32 -1.13 14.67 1.57
C GLU A 32 -0.48 13.82 2.67
N LEU A 33 -1.13 12.71 3.04
CA LEU A 33 -0.64 11.78 4.04
C LEU A 33 0.70 11.15 3.61
N MET A 34 0.84 10.75 2.34
CA MET A 34 2.10 10.26 1.77
C MET A 34 3.22 11.30 1.80
N LEU A 35 2.92 12.56 1.49
CA LEU A 35 3.89 13.66 1.48
C LEU A 35 4.32 14.10 2.88
N SER A 36 3.48 13.85 3.90
CA SER A 36 3.79 14.22 5.28
C SER A 36 5.01 13.48 5.88
N GLY A 37 5.45 12.38 5.26
CA GLY A 37 6.50 11.51 5.77
C GLY A 37 6.11 10.72 7.03
N LYS A 38 4.87 10.85 7.52
CA LYS A 38 4.35 10.16 8.70
C LYS A 38 3.77 8.77 8.40
N THR A 39 3.75 8.36 7.13
CA THR A 39 3.19 7.08 6.71
C THR A 39 4.16 5.94 6.88
N PHE A 40 3.70 4.88 7.55
CA PHE A 40 4.35 3.59 7.57
C PHE A 40 3.54 2.60 6.73
N GLY A 41 4.19 1.86 5.82
CA GLY A 41 3.52 0.87 4.97
C GLY A 41 2.74 1.47 3.79
N LYS A 42 1.91 0.64 3.14
CA LYS A 42 1.13 1.02 1.95
C LYS A 42 -0.16 1.76 2.32
N ILE A 43 -0.54 2.76 1.51
CA ILE A 43 -1.86 3.40 1.53
C ILE A 43 -2.71 2.72 0.45
N LEU A 44 -3.87 2.18 0.85
CA LEU A 44 -4.81 1.53 -0.07
C LEU A 44 -6.02 2.41 -0.29
N LEU A 45 -6.36 2.63 -1.56
CA LEU A 45 -7.64 3.24 -1.94
C LEU A 45 -8.67 2.12 -2.16
N THR A 46 -9.83 2.25 -1.53
CA THR A 46 -10.94 1.29 -1.60
C THR A 46 -12.11 1.88 -2.38
N VAL A 47 -12.76 1.07 -3.20
CA VAL A 47 -14.00 1.41 -3.92
C VAL A 47 -15.23 1.11 -3.07
#